data_AF-A0A944SH04-F1
#
_entry.id   AF-A0A944SH04-F1
#
_cell.length_a   1.000
_cell.length_b   1.000
_cell.length_c   1.000
_cell.angle_alpha   90.00
_cell.angle_beta   90.00
_cell.angle_gamma   90.00
#
_symmetry.space_group_name_H-M   'P 1'
#
loop_
_entity.id
_entity.type
_entity.pdbx_description
1 polymer ?
#
loop_
_entity_poly.entity_id
_entity_poly.type
_entity_poly.pdbx_seq_one_letter_code
_entity_poly.pdbx_strand_id
1 'polypeptide(L)'
;TGSNTNSNVVFAQLQMSTAEIAALSVPVILAAQTTGGSIGSMLAPAKILVGCSTVGLSGKEGPVLARTLSYGLIMTAIIGVLAFIYGTGAG
;
A
#
# COMPACT_ATOMS: atom_id res chain seq x y z
N THR A 1 13.29 -10.82 -7.50
CA THR A 1 11.82 -10.97 -7.57
C THR A 1 11.21 -10.62 -6.20
N GLY A 2 11.12 -9.32 -5.91
CA GLY A 2 10.41 -8.79 -4.74
C GLY A 2 8.95 -8.49 -5.12
N SER A 3 8.13 -9.53 -5.17
CA SER A 3 6.69 -9.41 -5.43
C SER A 3 5.97 -9.00 -4.15
N ASN A 4 4.83 -8.31 -4.28
CA ASN A 4 3.93 -7.95 -3.18
C ASN A 4 3.67 -9.14 -2.23
N THR A 5 3.61 -10.37 -2.74
CA THR A 5 3.46 -11.60 -1.95
C THR A 5 4.65 -11.86 -1.00
N ASN A 6 5.89 -11.71 -1.48
CA ASN A 6 7.09 -11.96 -0.67
C ASN A 6 7.25 -10.88 0.41
N SER A 7 7.01 -9.61 0.04
CA SER A 7 7.00 -8.50 1.00
C SER A 7 5.89 -8.63 2.03
N ASN A 8 4.68 -9.04 1.63
CA ASN A 8 3.58 -9.19 2.58
C ASN A 8 3.83 -10.34 3.56
N VAL A 9 4.42 -11.46 3.15
CA VAL A 9 4.72 -12.58 4.07
C VAL A 9 5.71 -12.16 5.16
N VAL A 10 6.78 -11.44 4.82
CA VAL A 10 7.79 -11.02 5.81
C VAL A 10 7.27 -9.87 6.67
N PHE A 11 6.68 -8.84 6.07
CA PHE A 11 6.25 -7.65 6.80
C PHE A 11 4.92 -7.85 7.55
N ALA A 12 4.02 -8.73 7.11
CA ALA A 12 2.80 -9.03 7.86
C ALA A 12 3.13 -9.67 9.20
N GLN A 13 4.08 -10.61 9.25
CA GLN A 13 4.51 -11.23 10.51
C GLN A 13 5.13 -10.20 11.47
N LEU A 14 5.95 -9.27 10.94
CA LEU A 14 6.51 -8.18 11.73
C LEU A 14 5.41 -7.22 12.25
N GLN A 15 4.48 -6.82 11.38
CA GLN A 15 3.36 -5.93 11.70
C GLN A 15 2.42 -6.57 12.74
N MET A 16 2.17 -7.87 12.63
CA MET A 16 1.37 -8.65 13.61
C MET A 16 2.02 -8.63 14.98
N SER A 17 3.30 -9.00 15.08
CA SER A 17 4.02 -8.99 16.36
C SER A 17 4.10 -7.59 16.96
N THR A 18 4.28 -6.56 16.12
CA THR A 18 4.27 -5.15 16.57
C THR A 18 2.89 -4.74 17.10
N ALA A 19 1.81 -5.14 16.43
CA ALA A 19 0.45 -4.84 16.88
C ALA A 19 0.13 -5.51 18.22
N GLU A 20 0.55 -6.76 18.42
CA GLU A 20 0.42 -7.48 19.70
C GLU A 20 1.16 -6.76 20.84
N ILE A 21 2.42 -6.35 20.60
CA ILE A 21 3.23 -5.62 21.59
C ILE A 21 2.64 -4.24 21.89
N ALA A 22 2.13 -3.55 20.86
CA ALA A 22 1.55 -2.21 20.98
C ALA A 22 0.09 -2.22 21.47
N ALA A 23 -0.49 -3.39 21.77
CA ALA A 23 -1.90 -3.56 22.14
C ALA A 23 -2.88 -2.94 21.12
N LEU A 24 -2.55 -3.04 19.83
CA LEU A 24 -3.37 -2.57 18.71
C LEU A 24 -4.12 -3.75 18.07
N SER A 25 -5.20 -3.43 17.36
CA SER A 25 -5.97 -4.44 16.62
C SER A 25 -5.14 -5.06 15.48
N VAL A 26 -4.66 -6.29 15.69
CA VAL A 26 -3.95 -7.11 14.69
C VAL A 26 -4.68 -7.16 13.33
N PRO A 27 -6.00 -7.45 13.23
CA PRO A 27 -6.66 -7.51 11.94
C PRO A 27 -6.68 -6.16 11.21
N VAL A 28 -6.78 -5.03 11.94
CA VAL A 28 -6.73 -3.68 11.33
C VAL A 28 -5.34 -3.38 10.79
N ILE A 29 -4.29 -3.70 11.56
CA ILE A 29 -2.90 -3.47 11.15
C ILE A 29 -2.52 -4.35 9.95
N LEU A 30 -2.92 -5.63 9.93
CA LEU A 30 -2.68 -6.53 8.80
C LEU A 30 -3.46 -6.10 7.54
N ALA A 31 -4.70 -5.64 7.71
CA ALA A 31 -5.49 -5.08 6.60
C ALA A 31 -4.83 -3.82 6.03
N ALA A 32 -4.35 -2.92 6.90
CA ALA A 32 -3.63 -1.71 6.49
C ALA A 32 -2.35 -2.06 5.72
N GLN A 33 -1.56 -3.02 6.21
CA GLN A 33 -0.35 -3.49 5.53
C GLN A 33 -0.64 -4.05 4.12
N THR A 34 -1.65 -4.91 4.01
CA THR A 34 -2.03 -5.52 2.72
C THR A 34 -2.52 -4.47 1.72
N THR A 35 -3.29 -3.50 2.21
CA THR A 35 -3.81 -2.42 1.37
C THR A 35 -2.70 -1.48 0.93
N GLY A 36 -1.79 -1.10 1.84
CA GLY A 36 -0.61 -0.30 1.53
C GLY A 36 0.33 -0.99 0.53
N GLY A 37 0.52 -2.31 0.67
CA GLY A 37 1.28 -3.11 -0.29
C GLY A 37 0.66 -3.08 -1.70
N SER A 38 -0.66 -3.15 -1.79
CA SER A 38 -1.39 -3.07 -3.06
C SER A 38 -1.25 -1.68 -3.72
N ILE A 39 -1.41 -0.60 -2.95
CA ILE A 39 -1.21 0.78 -3.42
C ILE A 39 0.24 0.99 -3.87
N GLY A 40 1.22 0.58 -3.06
CA GLY A 40 2.64 0.68 -3.41
C GLY A 40 2.99 -0.10 -4.67
N SER A 41 2.35 -1.27 -4.86
CA SER A 41 2.52 -2.05 -6.08
C SER A 41 1.96 -1.35 -7.32
N MET A 42 0.80 -0.69 -7.20
CA MET A 42 0.23 0.13 -8.29
C MET A 42 1.16 1.28 -8.69
N LEU A 43 1.86 1.87 -7.72
CA LEU A 43 2.83 2.96 -7.94
C LEU A 43 4.20 2.49 -8.46
N ALA A 44 4.42 1.18 -8.59
CA ALA A 44 5.70 0.65 -9.03
C ALA A 44 6.01 1.12 -10.48
N PRO A 45 7.21 1.68 -10.74
CA PRO A 45 7.58 2.19 -12.07
C PRO A 45 7.38 1.17 -13.18
N ALA A 46 7.72 -0.10 -12.93
CA ALA A 46 7.54 -1.19 -13.88
C ALA A 46 6.07 -1.40 -14.28
N LYS A 47 5.12 -1.31 -13.32
CA LYS A 47 3.69 -1.46 -13.61
C LYS A 47 3.13 -0.26 -14.38
N ILE A 48 3.57 0.95 -14.03
CA ILE A 48 3.18 2.16 -14.77
C ILE A 48 3.75 2.15 -16.20
N LEU A 49 4.99 1.68 -16.39
CA LEU A 49 5.60 1.55 -17.72
C LEU A 49 4.76 0.62 -18.63
N VAL A 50 4.39 -0.56 -18.10
CA VAL A 50 3.53 -1.52 -18.81
C VAL A 50 2.14 -0.94 -19.04
N GLY A 51 1.57 -0.20 -18.09
CA GLY A 51 0.29 0.47 -18.26
C GLY A 51 0.32 1.57 -19.32
N CYS A 52 1.41 2.33 -19.43
CA CYS A 52 1.57 3.38 -20.43
C CYS A 52 1.75 2.79 -21.83
N SER A 53 2.47 1.68 -21.97
CA SER A 53 2.69 1.04 -23.28
C SER A 53 1.41 0.43 -23.85
N THR A 54 0.48 -0.06 -23.02
CA THR A 54 -0.78 -0.65 -23.47
C THR A 54 -1.79 0.38 -23.99
N VAL A 55 -1.73 1.63 -23.50
CA VAL A 55 -2.64 2.72 -23.91
C VAL A 55 -2.00 3.73 -24.87
N GLY A 56 -0.81 3.45 -25.39
CA GLY A 56 -0.11 4.32 -26.34
C GLY A 56 0.48 5.61 -25.75
N LEU A 57 0.73 5.62 -24.44
CA LEU A 57 1.32 6.75 -23.70
C LEU A 57 2.82 6.56 -23.40
N SER A 58 3.53 5.74 -24.19
CA SER A 58 4.99 5.57 -24.06
C SER A 58 5.73 6.92 -24.10
N GLY A 59 6.67 7.13 -23.19
CA GLY A 59 7.37 8.40 -23.01
C GLY A 59 6.65 9.43 -22.13
N LYS A 60 5.45 9.13 -21.63
CA LYS A 60 4.70 9.96 -20.65
C LYS A 60 4.58 9.29 -19.28
N GLU A 61 5.49 8.38 -18.94
CA GLU A 61 5.45 7.61 -17.69
C GLU A 61 5.62 8.52 -16.46
N GLY A 62 6.45 9.55 -16.56
CA GLY A 62 6.67 10.52 -15.48
C GLY A 62 5.38 11.27 -15.09
N PRO A 63 4.68 11.93 -16.02
CA PRO A 63 3.38 12.56 -15.76
C PRO A 63 2.33 11.58 -15.22
N VAL A 64 2.26 10.36 -15.74
CA VAL A 64 1.32 9.33 -15.27
C VAL A 64 1.68 8.87 -13.85
N LEU A 65 2.96 8.69 -13.54
CA LEU A 65 3.43 8.36 -12.20
C LEU A 65 3.09 9.49 -11.22
N ALA A 66 3.36 10.75 -11.56
CA ALA A 66 3.04 11.90 -10.70
C ALA A 66 1.54 11.99 -10.40
N ARG A 67 0.69 11.76 -11.43
CA ARG A 67 -0.76 11.73 -11.26
C ARG A 67 -1.20 10.55 -10.39
N THR A 68 -0.70 9.34 -10.66
CA THR A 68 -1.02 8.14 -9.89
C THR A 68 -0.57 8.27 -8.44
N LEU A 69 0.58 8.91 -8.20
CA LEU A 69 1.09 9.19 -6.86
C LEU A 69 0.13 10.06 -6.06
N SER A 70 -0.42 11.12 -6.68
CA SER A 70 -1.41 11.98 -6.02
C SER A 70 -2.69 11.22 -5.60
N TYR A 71 -3.19 10.32 -6.46
CA TYR A 71 -4.31 9.45 -6.11
C TYR A 71 -3.94 8.43 -5.03
N GLY A 72 -2.77 7.81 -5.13
CA GLY A 72 -2.27 6.86 -4.14
C GLY A 72 -2.11 7.48 -2.75
N LEU A 73 -1.67 8.74 -2.68
CA LEU A 73 -1.49 9.47 -1.43
C LEU A 73 -2.84 9.75 -0.75
N ILE A 74 -3.88 10.11 -1.51
CA ILE A 74 -5.24 10.29 -0.99
C ILE A 74 -5.78 8.97 -0.43
N MET A 75 -5.65 7.87 -1.17
CA MET A 75 -6.11 6.55 -0.72
C MET A 75 -5.37 6.10 0.54
N THR A 76 -4.05 6.30 0.58
CA THR A 76 -3.22 5.99 1.74
C THR A 76 -3.62 6.82 2.97
N ALA A 77 -3.90 8.11 2.80
CA ALA A 77 -4.37 8.96 3.88
C ALA A 77 -5.71 8.49 4.46
N ILE A 78 -6.68 8.14 3.59
CA ILE A 78 -7.99 7.62 4.03
C ILE A 78 -7.83 6.32 4.83
N ILE A 79 -7.06 5.37 4.31
CA ILE A 79 -6.82 4.09 5.01
C ILE A 79 -6.05 4.32 6.31
N GLY A 80 -5.08 5.22 6.34
CA GLY A 80 -4.34 5.57 7.54
C GLY A 80 -5.24 6.15 8.64
N VAL A 81 -6.16 7.04 8.28
CA VAL A 81 -7.15 7.60 9.22
C VAL A 81 -8.10 6.51 9.73
N LEU A 82 -8.59 5.64 8.85
CA LEU A 82 -9.44 4.51 9.25
C LEU A 82 -8.68 3.56 10.18
N ALA A 83 -7.46 3.18 9.83
CA ALA A 83 -6.62 2.30 10.63
C ALA A 83 -6.30 2.91 12.00
N PHE A 84 -6.12 4.23 12.08
CA PHE A 84 -5.96 4.92 13.35
C PHE A 84 -7.23 4.80 14.21
N ILE A 85 -8.38 5.20 13.66
CA ILE A 85 -9.67 5.19 14.40
C ILE A 85 -10.02 3.77 14.89
N TYR A 86 -9.98 2.77 13.99
CA TYR A 86 -10.36 1.39 14.31
C TYR A 86 -9.25 0.62 15.05
N GLY A 87 -7.98 1.01 14.87
CA GLY A 87 -6.84 0.36 15.49
C GLY A 87 -6.67 0.73 16.96
N THR A 88 -6.97 1.97 17.35
CA THR A 88 -6.91 2.45 18.74
C THR A 88 -8.24 2.31 19.49
N GLY A 89 -9.37 2.22 18.79
CA GLY A 89 -10.71 2.14 19.40
C GLY A 89 -11.17 0.73 19.81
N ALA A 90 -10.35 -0.29 19.59
CA ALA A 90 -10.69 -1.70 19.87
C ALA A 90 -10.03 -2.24 21.17
N GLY A 91 -9.47 -1.36 22.00
CA GLY A 91 -8.93 -1.68 23.33
C GLY A 91 -9.98 -1.55 24.43
#